data_AF-A0A4D7C7A3-F1
#
_entry.id   AF-A0A4D7C7A3-F1
#
_cell.length_a   1.000
_cell.length_b   1.000
_cell.length_c   1.000
_cell.angle_alpha   90.00
_cell.angle_beta   90.00
_cell.angle_gamma   90.00
#
_symmetry.space_group_name_H-M   'P 1'
#
loop_
_entity.id
_entity.type
_entity.pdbx_description
1 polymer ?
#
loop_
_entity_poly.entity_id
_entity_poly.type
_entity_poly.pdbx_seq_one_letter_code
_entity_poly.pdbx_strand_id
1 'polypeptide(L)'
;MPNTARRCRPPSSARMVRSLPCSRASAASIEDVPPRVVQAFISAEDKTFFEHSGLDYPGIAKAAFNLIRIKLTGSDKRPAGASTITQQVAQAILLGRKFSYTRKVRDMILARRIEQALPKDRILELYLNQIFMGRNSYGVTAASFAYFNRPLNELTLPEVAFLAALPKGRASITR
;
A
#
# COMPACT_ATOMS: atom_id res chain seq x y z
N MET A 1 -6.32 -29.79 -14.89
CA MET A 1 -5.79 -28.57 -15.56
C MET A 1 -6.30 -28.55 -16.99
N PRO A 2 -6.90 -27.44 -17.45
CA PRO A 2 -6.09 -26.53 -18.25
C PRO A 2 -6.21 -25.06 -17.83
N ASN A 3 -5.07 -24.38 -18.00
CA ASN A 3 -4.78 -22.99 -17.74
C ASN A 3 -5.42 -22.10 -18.83
N THR A 4 -6.44 -21.32 -18.48
CA THR A 4 -7.04 -20.33 -19.39
C THR A 4 -6.21 -19.05 -19.42
N ALA A 5 -5.02 -19.11 -20.01
CA ALA A 5 -4.29 -17.94 -20.43
C ALA A 5 -5.03 -17.30 -21.62
N ARG A 6 -5.93 -16.34 -21.36
CA ARG A 6 -6.55 -15.52 -22.41
C ARG A 6 -5.45 -14.70 -23.09
N ARG A 7 -5.03 -15.15 -24.28
CA ARG A 7 -4.17 -14.40 -25.22
C ARG A 7 -4.92 -13.16 -25.70
N CYS A 8 -4.30 -11.99 -25.60
CA CYS A 8 -4.78 -10.78 -26.24
C CYS A 8 -4.60 -10.94 -27.76
N ARG A 9 -5.70 -11.00 -28.53
CA ARG A 9 -5.67 -10.82 -29.99
C ARG A 9 -5.71 -9.31 -30.29
N PRO A 10 -4.84 -8.78 -31.16
CA PRO A 10 -4.94 -7.39 -31.59
C PRO A 10 -6.19 -7.19 -32.46
N PRO A 11 -6.79 -5.98 -32.46
CA PRO A 11 -7.86 -5.65 -33.40
C PRO A 11 -7.28 -5.52 -34.82
N SER A 12 -7.95 -6.15 -35.78
CA SER A 12 -7.64 -6.05 -37.20
C SER A 12 -8.26 -4.78 -37.78
N SER A 13 -7.52 -3.66 -37.78
CA SER A 13 -7.58 -2.63 -38.82
C SER A 13 -6.80 -1.38 -38.42
N ALA A 14 -6.21 -0.74 -39.42
CA ALA A 14 -5.28 0.37 -39.33
C ALA A 14 -5.91 1.63 -38.72
N ARG A 15 -5.66 1.86 -37.44
CA ARG A 15 -5.59 3.20 -36.85
C ARG A 15 -4.60 3.14 -35.72
N MET A 16 -3.47 3.85 -35.89
CA MET A 16 -2.36 3.91 -34.93
C MET A 16 -2.81 4.64 -33.65
N VAL A 17 -3.61 3.97 -32.83
CA VAL A 17 -3.80 4.32 -31.43
C VAL A 17 -2.57 3.78 -30.73
N ARG A 18 -1.67 4.68 -30.35
CA ARG A 18 -0.51 4.43 -29.47
C ARG A 18 -0.87 3.35 -28.46
N SER A 19 -0.42 2.12 -28.71
CA SER A 19 -0.61 0.99 -27.82
C SER A 19 0.18 1.30 -26.57
N LEU A 20 -0.51 1.76 -25.51
CA LEU A 20 0.09 1.76 -24.18
C LEU A 20 0.54 0.32 -23.94
N PRO A 21 1.82 0.07 -23.60
CA PRO A 21 2.23 -1.28 -23.25
C PRO A 21 1.31 -1.70 -22.11
N CYS A 22 0.57 -2.78 -22.33
CA CYS A 22 -0.09 -3.48 -21.26
C CYS A 22 1.04 -4.10 -20.43
N SER A 23 1.72 -3.29 -19.61
CA SER A 23 2.45 -3.80 -18.46
C SER A 23 1.37 -4.35 -17.54
N ARG A 24 1.01 -5.61 -17.76
CA ARG A 24 0.51 -6.45 -16.68
C ARG A 24 1.63 -6.39 -15.64
N ALA A 25 1.51 -5.50 -14.66
CA ALA A 25 2.20 -5.69 -13.40
C ALA A 25 1.69 -7.03 -12.88
N SER A 26 2.43 -8.09 -13.16
CA SER A 26 2.20 -9.38 -12.56
C SER A 26 2.25 -9.16 -11.05
N ALA A 27 1.18 -9.54 -10.35
CA ALA A 27 1.19 -9.54 -8.90
C ALA A 27 2.44 -10.32 -8.46
N ALA A 28 3.34 -9.66 -7.73
CA ALA A 28 4.55 -10.30 -7.26
C ALA A 28 4.19 -11.15 -6.06
N SER A 29 4.67 -12.40 -6.01
CA SER A 29 4.68 -13.14 -4.76
C SER A 29 5.57 -12.39 -3.77
N ILE A 30 5.29 -12.47 -2.47
CA ILE A 30 6.13 -11.83 -1.46
C ILE A 30 7.58 -12.34 -1.53
N GLU A 31 7.76 -13.59 -1.95
CA GLU A 31 9.05 -14.25 -2.15
C GLU A 31 9.87 -13.64 -3.29
N ASP A 32 9.20 -13.05 -4.30
CA ASP A 32 9.84 -12.39 -5.44
C ASP A 32 10.26 -10.95 -5.11
N VAL A 33 9.76 -10.39 -4.00
CA VAL A 33 10.08 -9.03 -3.58
C VAL A 33 11.42 -9.04 -2.84
N PRO A 34 12.44 -8.27 -3.30
CA PRO A 34 13.73 -8.22 -2.62
C PRO A 34 13.57 -7.83 -1.14
N PRO A 35 14.26 -8.49 -0.19
CA PRO A 35 14.11 -8.23 1.24
C PRO A 35 14.31 -6.76 1.64
N ARG A 36 15.22 -6.05 0.96
CA ARG A 36 15.44 -4.61 1.16
C ARG A 36 14.21 -3.75 0.88
N VAL A 37 13.37 -4.15 -0.09
CA VAL A 37 12.12 -3.46 -0.40
C VAL A 37 11.13 -3.68 0.73
N VAL A 38 10.92 -4.93 1.13
CA VAL A 38 10.07 -5.29 2.28
C VAL A 38 10.47 -4.49 3.53
N GLN A 39 11.74 -4.50 3.88
CA GLN A 39 12.28 -3.80 5.05
C GLN A 39 12.08 -2.29 4.97
N ALA A 40 12.24 -1.68 3.79
CA ALA A 40 12.03 -0.25 3.61
C ALA A 40 10.57 0.14 3.84
N PHE A 41 9.62 -0.63 3.30
CA PHE A 41 8.19 -0.37 3.51
C PHE A 41 7.77 -0.56 4.96
N ILE A 42 8.20 -1.65 5.62
CA ILE A 42 7.93 -1.88 7.04
C ILE A 42 8.53 -0.74 7.87
N SER A 43 9.78 -0.36 7.61
CA SER A 43 10.46 0.70 8.35
C SER A 43 9.80 2.07 8.20
N ALA A 44 9.28 2.35 6.99
CA ALA A 44 8.62 3.61 6.69
C ALA A 44 7.20 3.66 7.27
N GLU A 45 6.41 2.61 7.11
CA GLU A 45 4.96 2.63 7.33
C GLU A 45 4.55 2.06 8.68
N ASP A 46 5.19 0.97 9.12
CA ASP A 46 4.70 0.15 10.23
C ASP A 46 5.83 -0.69 10.85
N LYS A 47 6.67 -0.04 11.68
CA LYS A 47 7.89 -0.65 12.23
C LYS A 47 7.63 -1.87 13.11
N THR A 48 6.47 -1.93 13.75
CA THR A 48 6.05 -2.99 14.65
C THR A 48 5.09 -3.98 13.97
N PHE A 49 5.07 -4.02 12.63
CA PHE A 49 4.14 -4.81 11.83
C PHE A 49 4.05 -6.28 12.27
N PHE A 50 5.19 -6.92 12.55
CA PHE A 50 5.22 -8.33 12.97
C PHE A 50 4.87 -8.55 14.45
N GLU A 51 4.89 -7.49 15.27
CA GLU A 51 4.65 -7.57 16.71
C GLU A 51 3.17 -7.42 17.06
N HIS A 52 2.41 -6.66 16.26
CA HIS A 52 1.01 -6.37 16.54
C HIS A 52 0.04 -7.23 15.73
N SER A 53 -1.18 -7.44 16.21
CA SER A 53 -2.24 -8.17 15.47
C SER A 53 -3.17 -7.19 14.71
N GLY A 54 -2.60 -6.46 13.75
CA GLY A 54 -3.29 -5.49 12.88
C GLY A 54 -3.56 -4.10 13.45
N LEU A 55 -3.45 -3.90 14.76
CA LEU A 55 -3.56 -2.60 15.40
C LEU A 55 -2.37 -2.38 16.31
N ASP A 56 -1.62 -1.30 16.07
CA ASP A 56 -0.56 -0.83 16.95
C ASP A 56 -1.17 -0.06 18.14
N TYR A 57 -1.54 -0.77 19.21
CA TYR A 57 -2.12 -0.13 20.41
C TYR A 57 -1.18 0.89 21.07
N PRO A 58 0.12 0.59 21.28
CA PRO A 58 1.08 1.60 21.73
C PRO A 58 1.13 2.84 20.83
N GLY A 59 1.16 2.64 19.50
CA GLY A 59 1.13 3.73 18.53
C GLY A 59 -0.15 4.56 18.59
N ILE A 60 -1.31 3.91 18.72
CA ILE A 60 -2.61 4.57 18.88
C ILE A 60 -2.65 5.40 20.16
N ALA A 61 -2.20 4.84 21.29
CA ALA A 61 -2.16 5.55 22.57
C ALA A 61 -1.23 6.77 22.51
N LYS A 62 -0.05 6.61 21.92
CA LYS A 62 0.91 7.71 21.69
C LYS A 62 0.33 8.79 20.78
N ALA A 63 -0.35 8.41 19.70
CA ALA A 63 -1.02 9.33 18.79
C ALA A 63 -2.16 10.11 19.49
N ALA A 64 -2.95 9.43 20.32
CA ALA A 64 -4.02 10.05 21.10
C ALA A 64 -3.47 11.07 22.13
N PHE A 65 -2.40 10.70 22.85
CA PHE A 65 -1.74 11.60 23.78
C PHE A 65 -1.14 12.83 23.10
N ASN A 66 -0.49 12.64 21.94
CA ASN A 66 0.03 13.73 21.13
C ASN A 66 -1.08 14.66 20.64
N LEU A 67 -2.22 14.11 20.22
CA LEU A 67 -3.39 14.90 19.82
C LEU A 67 -3.92 15.76 20.96
N ILE A 68 -4.02 15.21 22.17
CA ILE A 68 -4.43 15.97 23.36
C ILE A 68 -3.43 17.10 23.64
N ARG A 69 -2.12 16.81 23.63
CA ARG A 69 -1.08 17.83 23.83
C ARG A 69 -1.15 18.95 22.79
N ILE A 70 -1.25 18.62 21.51
CA ILE A 70 -1.34 19.60 20.42
C ILE A 70 -2.55 20.53 20.58
N LYS A 71 -3.71 19.97 20.96
CA LYS A 71 -4.92 20.76 21.23
C LYS A 71 -4.76 21.70 22.42
N LEU A 72 -4.07 21.25 23.47
CA LEU A 72 -3.79 22.07 24.65
C LEU A 72 -2.77 23.19 24.35
N THR A 73 -1.84 22.98 23.42
CA THR A 73 -0.81 23.97 23.03
C THR A 73 -1.21 24.87 21.85
N GLY A 74 -2.47 24.83 21.40
CA GLY A 74 -2.97 25.69 20.32
C GLY A 74 -2.26 25.50 18.97
N SER A 75 -1.65 24.34 18.73
CA SER A 75 -0.88 24.09 17.50
C SER A 75 -1.77 23.50 16.41
N ASP A 76 -1.77 24.07 15.20
CA ASP A 76 -2.50 23.54 14.02
C ASP A 76 -1.88 22.27 13.39
N LYS A 77 -0.93 21.64 14.08
CA LYS A 77 -0.29 20.41 13.59
C LYS A 77 -1.30 19.27 13.64
N ARG A 78 -1.66 18.72 12.49
CA ARG A 78 -2.47 17.48 12.45
C ARG A 78 -1.71 16.38 13.20
N PRO A 79 -2.35 15.68 14.15
CA PRO A 79 -1.73 14.53 14.79
C PRO A 79 -1.39 13.49 13.72
N ALA A 80 -0.17 12.98 13.75
CA ALA A 80 0.25 11.90 12.87
C ALA A 80 -0.56 10.63 13.22
N GLY A 81 -1.59 10.32 12.43
CA GLY A 81 -2.37 9.10 12.55
C GLY A 81 -1.80 8.01 11.67
N ALA A 82 -0.67 7.42 12.07
CA ALA A 82 -0.08 6.29 11.35
C ALA A 82 -1.06 5.11 11.40
N SER A 83 -1.57 4.69 10.24
CA SER A 83 -2.38 3.47 10.13
C SER A 83 -1.46 2.29 9.83
N THR A 84 -1.66 1.16 10.49
CA THR A 84 -0.88 -0.07 10.26
C THR A 84 -1.03 -0.54 8.81
N ILE A 85 -0.09 -1.35 8.32
CA ILE A 85 -0.16 -1.97 6.99
C ILE A 85 -1.48 -2.73 6.82
N THR A 86 -1.90 -3.49 7.83
CA THR A 86 -3.16 -4.24 7.82
C THR A 86 -4.39 -3.32 7.73
N GLN A 87 -4.38 -2.18 8.45
CA GLN A 87 -5.44 -1.18 8.31
C GLN A 87 -5.47 -0.57 6.90
N GLN A 88 -4.31 -0.38 6.27
CA GLN A 88 -4.22 0.12 4.91
C GLN A 88 -4.78 -0.89 3.90
N VAL A 89 -4.56 -2.19 4.10
CA VAL A 89 -5.20 -3.26 3.31
C VAL A 89 -6.72 -3.25 3.52
N ALA A 90 -7.19 -3.16 4.77
CA ALA A 90 -8.61 -3.08 5.08
C ALA A 90 -9.30 -1.89 4.40
N GLN A 91 -8.64 -0.73 4.36
CA GLN A 91 -9.14 0.47 3.66
C GLN A 91 -9.25 0.29 2.16
N ALA A 92 -8.33 -0.46 1.53
CA ALA A 92 -8.38 -0.75 0.11
C ALA A 92 -9.59 -1.63 -0.27
N ILE A 93 -9.99 -2.52 0.65
CA ILE A 93 -11.15 -3.41 0.48
C ILE A 93 -12.47 -2.63 0.68
N LEU A 94 -12.54 -1.75 1.67
CA LEU A 94 -13.74 -0.99 1.98
C LEU A 94 -13.94 0.18 1.00
N LEU A 95 -14.69 -0.08 -0.07
CA LEU A 95 -15.15 0.96 -1.00
C LEU A 95 -15.98 2.01 -0.26
N GLY A 96 -15.49 3.25 -0.25
CA GLY A 96 -16.15 4.40 0.38
C GLY A 96 -15.25 5.63 0.34
N ARG A 97 -15.81 6.84 0.22
CA ARG A 97 -15.02 8.05 -0.14
C ARG A 97 -14.84 9.07 0.98
N LYS A 98 -15.53 8.95 2.10
CA LYS A 98 -15.47 9.96 3.17
C LYS A 98 -14.79 9.41 4.41
N PHE A 99 -13.87 10.20 4.95
CA PHE A 99 -13.34 9.97 6.29
C PHE A 99 -14.48 10.17 7.29
N SER A 100 -14.72 9.15 8.12
CA SER A 100 -15.66 9.21 9.23
C SER A 100 -15.12 8.33 10.34
N TYR A 101 -15.31 8.72 11.60
CA TYR A 101 -14.94 7.90 12.75
C TYR A 101 -15.59 6.51 12.69
N THR A 102 -16.84 6.44 12.21
CA THR A 102 -17.55 5.17 12.00
C THR A 102 -16.83 4.26 11.00
N ARG A 103 -16.31 4.83 9.91
CA ARG A 103 -15.50 4.10 8.94
C ARG A 103 -14.18 3.65 9.55
N LYS A 104 -13.49 4.51 10.30
CA LYS A 104 -12.22 4.14 10.94
C LYS A 104 -12.39 2.96 11.90
N VAL A 105 -13.49 2.90 12.64
CA VAL A 105 -13.83 1.73 13.47
C VAL A 105 -14.07 0.48 12.61
N ARG A 106 -14.77 0.59 11.48
CA ARG A 106 -14.93 -0.53 10.53
C ARG A 106 -13.60 -1.01 9.97
N ASP A 107 -12.69 -0.10 9.61
CA ASP A 107 -11.34 -0.45 9.15
C ASP A 107 -10.57 -1.22 10.24
N MET A 108 -10.70 -0.81 11.51
CA MET A 108 -10.06 -1.50 12.65
C MET A 108 -10.61 -2.91 12.86
N ILE A 109 -11.94 -3.06 12.80
CA ILE A 109 -12.59 -4.37 12.92
C ILE A 109 -12.19 -5.27 11.75
N LEU A 110 -12.18 -4.75 10.53
CA LEU A 110 -11.79 -5.52 9.36
C LEU A 110 -10.30 -5.89 9.39
N ALA A 111 -9.42 -4.98 9.80
CA ALA A 111 -8.00 -5.28 9.98
C ALA A 111 -7.78 -6.46 10.94
N ARG A 112 -8.53 -6.49 12.05
CA ARG A 112 -8.49 -7.63 13.00
C ARG A 112 -8.94 -8.94 12.36
N ARG A 113 -10.01 -8.91 11.55
CA ARG A 113 -10.48 -10.11 10.82
C ARG A 113 -9.47 -10.58 9.77
N ILE A 114 -8.81 -9.65 9.08
CA ILE A 114 -7.75 -9.97 8.12
C ILE A 114 -6.59 -10.69 8.82
N GLU A 115 -6.14 -10.19 9.97
CA GLU A 115 -5.04 -10.81 10.75
C GLU A 115 -5.40 -12.19 11.30
N GLN A 116 -6.67 -12.46 11.57
CA GLN A 116 -7.13 -13.79 11.97
C GLN A 116 -7.21 -14.75 10.78
N ALA A 117 -7.45 -14.24 9.57
CA ALA A 117 -7.67 -15.04 8.38
C ALA A 117 -6.40 -15.29 7.55
N LEU A 118 -5.41 -14.39 7.61
CA LEU A 118 -4.24 -14.41 6.75
C LEU A 118 -2.94 -14.31 7.57
N PRO A 119 -1.88 -15.04 7.18
CA PRO A 119 -0.56 -14.86 7.77
C PRO A 119 0.04 -13.50 7.38
N LYS A 120 0.98 -13.01 8.19
CA LYS A 120 1.64 -11.70 8.03
C LYS A 120 2.22 -11.50 6.63
N ASP A 121 2.90 -12.51 6.10
CA ASP A 121 3.52 -12.43 4.78
C ASP A 121 2.48 -12.24 3.68
N ARG A 122 1.31 -12.88 3.81
CA ARG A 122 0.21 -12.72 2.87
C ARG A 122 -0.42 -11.34 2.95
N ILE A 123 -0.54 -10.77 4.14
CA ILE A 123 -1.03 -9.39 4.33
C ILE A 123 -0.06 -8.40 3.68
N LEU A 124 1.23 -8.60 3.87
CA LEU A 124 2.27 -7.78 3.28
C LEU A 124 2.29 -7.89 1.75
N GLU A 125 2.11 -9.10 1.21
CA GLU A 125 1.96 -9.32 -0.24
C GLU A 125 0.78 -8.53 -0.82
N LEU A 126 -0.39 -8.64 -0.18
CA LEU A 126 -1.59 -7.90 -0.60
C LEU A 126 -1.35 -6.39 -0.57
N TYR A 127 -0.71 -5.91 0.50
CA TYR A 127 -0.34 -4.51 0.64
C TYR A 127 0.58 -4.03 -0.49
N LEU A 128 1.71 -4.71 -0.70
CA LEU A 128 2.72 -4.32 -1.69
C LEU A 128 2.21 -4.41 -3.13
N ASN A 129 1.19 -5.23 -3.40
CA ASN A 129 0.59 -5.35 -4.74
C ASN A 129 -0.55 -4.34 -4.99
N GLN A 130 -1.24 -3.87 -3.95
CA GLN A 130 -2.44 -3.05 -4.11
C GLN A 130 -2.22 -1.57 -3.83
N ILE A 131 -1.10 -1.22 -3.19
CA ILE A 131 -0.86 0.14 -2.76
C ILE A 131 -0.71 1.10 -3.95
N PHE A 132 -1.44 2.22 -3.90
CA PHE A 132 -1.28 3.27 -4.90
C PHE A 132 -0.01 4.07 -4.63
N MET A 133 0.83 4.19 -5.64
CA MET A 133 2.16 4.81 -5.53
C MET A 133 2.34 5.96 -6.53
N GLY A 134 1.25 6.62 -6.94
CA GLY A 134 1.30 7.68 -7.95
C GLY A 134 1.52 7.13 -9.37
N ARG A 135 1.56 8.04 -10.37
CA ARG A 135 1.77 7.70 -11.79
C ARG A 135 0.88 6.54 -12.31
N ASN A 136 -0.38 6.49 -11.87
CA ASN A 136 -1.32 5.41 -12.18
C ASN A 136 -0.77 4.00 -11.88
N SER A 137 0.12 3.88 -10.90
CA SER A 137 0.81 2.65 -10.55
C SER A 137 0.23 2.10 -9.24
N TYR A 138 -0.23 0.86 -9.32
CA TYR A 138 -0.70 0.08 -8.18
C TYR A 138 0.28 -1.06 -7.94
N GLY A 139 0.85 -1.08 -6.75
CA GLY A 139 1.85 -2.02 -6.31
C GLY A 139 3.29 -1.63 -6.64
N VAL A 140 4.22 -2.20 -5.89
CA VAL A 140 5.65 -1.85 -5.92
C VAL A 140 6.32 -2.17 -7.25
N THR A 141 5.94 -3.28 -7.89
CA THR A 141 6.49 -3.66 -9.20
C THR A 141 6.06 -2.66 -10.27
N ALA A 142 4.79 -2.25 -10.29
CA ALA A 142 4.33 -1.24 -11.24
C ALA A 142 5.06 0.09 -11.02
N ALA A 143 5.24 0.47 -9.75
CA ALA A 143 5.91 1.71 -9.38
C ALA A 143 7.41 1.70 -9.76
N SER A 144 8.13 0.58 -9.62
CA SER A 144 9.54 0.51 -10.01
C SER A 144 9.73 0.82 -11.50
N PHE A 145 8.87 0.26 -12.35
CA PHE A 145 8.88 0.57 -13.78
C PHE A 145 8.41 1.99 -14.08
N ALA A 146 7.37 2.48 -13.40
CA ALA A 146 6.85 3.82 -13.65
C ALA A 146 7.79 4.96 -13.25
N TYR A 147 8.63 4.76 -12.24
CA TYR A 147 9.57 5.77 -11.75
C TYR A 147 10.99 5.60 -12.29
N PHE A 148 11.48 4.36 -12.39
CA PHE A 148 12.89 4.07 -12.70
C PHE A 148 13.09 3.21 -13.94
N ASN A 149 12.00 2.70 -14.54
CA ASN A 149 12.04 1.76 -15.67
C ASN A 149 12.94 0.54 -15.41
N ARG A 150 12.92 0.02 -14.18
CA ARG A 150 13.75 -1.11 -13.73
C ARG A 150 12.96 -2.09 -12.87
N PRO A 151 13.33 -3.38 -12.87
CA PRO A 151 12.78 -4.36 -11.93
C PRO A 151 13.26 -4.08 -10.49
N LEU A 152 12.52 -4.58 -9.50
CA LEU A 152 12.76 -4.30 -8.07
C LEU A 152 14.17 -4.73 -7.59
N ASN A 153 14.71 -5.81 -8.16
CA ASN A 153 16.03 -6.35 -7.84
C ASN A 153 17.19 -5.46 -8.35
N GLU A 154 16.93 -4.52 -9.25
CA GLU A 154 17.94 -3.59 -9.78
C GLU A 154 17.89 -2.21 -9.11
N LEU A 155 16.92 -1.97 -8.23
CA LEU A 155 16.81 -0.70 -7.53
C LEU A 155 17.92 -0.53 -6.49
N THR A 156 18.48 0.67 -6.46
CA THR A 156 19.40 1.15 -5.43
C THR A 156 18.66 1.45 -4.13
N LEU A 157 19.38 1.52 -3.01
CA LEU A 157 18.79 1.82 -1.70
C LEU A 157 18.03 3.17 -1.69
N PRO A 158 18.55 4.27 -2.27
CA PRO A 158 17.79 5.52 -2.35
C PRO A 158 16.50 5.42 -3.18
N GLU A 159 16.49 4.66 -4.27
CA GLU A 159 15.30 4.45 -5.10
C GLU A 159 14.24 3.62 -4.34
N VAL A 160 14.66 2.59 -3.60
CA VAL A 160 13.77 1.82 -2.72
C VAL A 160 13.19 2.70 -1.61
N ALA A 161 14.02 3.52 -0.96
CA ALA A 161 13.58 4.45 0.07
C ALA A 161 12.59 5.49 -0.48
N PHE A 162 12.83 5.97 -1.70
CA PHE A 162 11.90 6.85 -2.41
C PHE A 162 10.55 6.17 -2.60
N LEU A 163 10.50 4.94 -3.12
CA LEU A 163 9.25 4.19 -3.30
C LEU A 163 8.51 3.99 -1.97
N ALA A 164 9.22 3.63 -0.90
CA ALA A 164 8.65 3.41 0.43
C ALA A 164 8.09 4.70 1.08
N ALA A 165 8.52 5.88 0.63
CA ALA A 165 8.01 7.16 1.12
C ALA A 165 6.71 7.62 0.42
N LEU A 166 6.38 7.07 -0.75
CA LEU A 166 5.22 7.48 -1.55
C LEU A 166 3.86 7.27 -0.86
N PRO A 167 3.60 6.15 -0.15
CA PRO A 167 2.29 5.89 0.45
C PRO A 167 1.78 6.96 1.41
N LYS A 168 2.69 7.62 2.16
CA LYS A 168 2.33 8.69 3.12
C LYS A 168 1.69 9.90 2.45
N GLY A 169 1.96 10.10 1.15
CA GLY A 169 1.43 11.18 0.33
C GLY A 169 0.16 10.79 -0.42
N ARG A 170 -0.82 10.12 0.20
CA ARG A 170 -2.09 9.77 -0.47
C ARG A 170 -2.83 11.04 -0.92
N ALA A 171 -2.60 11.43 -2.18
CA ALA A 171 -3.59 12.17 -2.95
C ALA A 171 -4.87 11.33 -2.97
N SER A 172 -6.01 11.99 -2.75
CA SER A 172 -7.32 11.36 -2.71
C SER A 172 -7.47 10.32 -3.82
N ILE A 173 -7.92 9.13 -3.43
CA ILE A 173 -8.46 8.14 -4.38
C ILE A 173 -9.73 8.76 -4.96
N THR A 174 -9.56 9.64 -5.94
CA THR A 174 -10.62 10.16 -6.78
C THR A 174 -10.66 9.22 -7.98
N ARG A 175 -11.63 8.31 -7.98
CA ARG A 175 -12.12 7.69 -9.21
C ARG A 175 -13.43 8.33 -9.59
#